data_AF-A0A7V4G009-F1
#
_entry.id   AF-A0A7V4G009-F1
#
_cell.length_a   1.000
_cell.length_b   1.000
_cell.length_c   1.000
_cell.angle_alpha   90.00
_cell.angle_beta   90.00
_cell.angle_gamma   90.00
#
_symmetry.space_group_name_H-M   'P 1'
#
loop_
_entity.id
_entity.type
_entity.pdbx_description
1 polymer ?
#
loop_
_entity_poly.entity_id
_entity_poly.type
_entity_poly.pdbx_seq_one_letter_code
_entity_poly.pdbx_strand_id
1 'polypeptide(L)'
;MPGAVTDSVGIPWKEAAEQVTSAADWVLWHHWPDDRLHELGVPGRGLQALTEEASDQLTSDDFWALVHRLTTGRRLVITSDHGYAASGLFPDTADENQTKHLKARFKSGRCAADPEEPSPWVPPIDLVLDTEHGRHAYVLGRRKWKSQGGYPTLTHGGLSLLEVAVPFIELSRTGGK
;
A
#
# COMPACT_ATOMS: atom_id res chain seq x y z
N MET A 1 20.08 -10.49 -3.50
CA MET A 1 21.01 -10.16 -4.60
C MET A 1 22.27 -9.55 -4.01
N PRO A 2 23.30 -10.33 -3.69
CA PRO A 2 24.57 -9.79 -3.21
C PRO A 2 25.15 -8.82 -4.25
N GLY A 3 25.45 -7.59 -3.86
CA GLY A 3 26.08 -6.58 -4.73
C GLY A 3 25.12 -5.70 -5.55
N ALA A 4 23.80 -5.83 -5.38
CA ALA A 4 22.86 -4.87 -5.94
C ALA A 4 23.01 -3.49 -5.28
N VAL A 5 22.89 -2.42 -6.07
CA VAL A 5 22.78 -1.07 -5.52
C VAL A 5 21.36 -0.89 -5.02
N THR A 6 21.22 -0.46 -3.76
CA THR A 6 19.92 -0.27 -3.12
C THR A 6 19.78 1.16 -2.65
N ASP A 7 18.62 1.76 -2.87
CA ASP A 7 18.30 3.06 -2.30
C ASP A 7 16.83 3.15 -1.87
N SER A 8 16.55 4.02 -0.91
CA SER A 8 15.22 4.26 -0.35
C SER A 8 15.00 5.76 -0.19
N VAL A 9 14.12 6.34 -1.02
CA VAL A 9 14.05 7.78 -1.20
C VAL A 9 12.62 8.33 -1.18
N GLY A 10 12.47 9.50 -0.58
CA GLY A 10 11.25 10.32 -0.59
C GLY A 10 11.53 11.70 -1.21
N ILE A 11 12.23 11.72 -2.35
CA ILE A 11 12.69 12.93 -3.05
C ILE A 11 12.00 13.06 -4.42
N PRO A 12 12.05 14.23 -5.09
CA PRO A 12 11.47 14.38 -6.43
C PRO A 12 12.04 13.38 -7.46
N TRP A 13 11.22 12.94 -8.42
CA TRP A 13 11.61 11.93 -9.43
C TRP A 13 12.89 12.28 -10.19
N LYS A 14 13.08 13.56 -10.51
CA LYS A 14 14.27 14.05 -11.22
C LYS A 14 15.55 13.79 -10.42
N GLU A 15 15.53 14.11 -9.13
CA GLU A 15 16.67 13.89 -8.23
C GLU A 15 16.92 12.38 -8.02
N ALA A 16 15.85 11.58 -7.91
CA ALA A 16 15.97 10.13 -7.87
C ALA A 16 16.60 9.57 -9.16
N ALA A 17 16.28 10.13 -10.33
CA ALA A 17 16.87 9.71 -11.60
C ALA A 17 18.38 10.00 -11.67
N GLU A 18 18.83 11.12 -11.10
CA GLU A 18 20.25 11.50 -11.05
C GLU A 18 21.09 10.56 -10.18
N GLN A 19 20.49 9.90 -9.19
CA GLN A 19 21.16 8.91 -8.33
C GLN A 19 21.38 7.56 -9.03
N VAL A 20 20.61 7.25 -10.07
CA VAL A 20 20.72 5.96 -10.79
C VAL A 20 22.00 5.90 -11.62
N THR A 21 22.94 5.08 -11.15
CA THR A 21 24.23 4.80 -11.80
C THR A 21 24.09 3.79 -12.95
N SER A 22 25.21 3.36 -13.54
CA SER A 22 25.25 2.33 -14.60
C SER A 22 25.28 0.89 -14.08
N ALA A 23 25.28 0.66 -12.75
CA ALA A 23 25.28 -0.70 -12.19
C ALA A 23 24.10 -1.53 -12.73
N ALA A 24 24.32 -2.82 -13.03
CA ALA A 24 23.29 -3.65 -13.67
C ALA A 24 22.11 -3.95 -12.72
N ASP A 25 22.42 -4.23 -11.45
CA ASP A 25 21.43 -4.62 -10.45
C ASP A 25 21.09 -3.42 -9.54
N TRP A 26 19.83 -3.00 -9.59
CA TRP A 26 19.28 -1.90 -8.80
C TRP A 26 18.00 -2.32 -8.08
N VAL A 27 17.85 -1.89 -6.83
CA VAL A 27 16.59 -1.90 -6.09
C VAL A 27 16.35 -0.48 -5.56
N LEU A 28 15.34 0.19 -6.09
CA LEU A 28 14.96 1.53 -5.64
C LEU A 28 13.59 1.45 -4.96
N TRP A 29 13.53 1.84 -3.70
CA TRP A 29 12.28 1.99 -2.95
C TRP A 29 11.90 3.47 -2.89
N HIS A 30 10.83 3.83 -3.58
CA HIS A 30 10.33 5.21 -3.55
C HIS A 30 9.19 5.32 -2.53
N HIS A 31 9.24 6.32 -1.65
CA HIS A 31 8.28 6.47 -0.54
C HIS A 31 6.90 6.95 -1.03
N TRP A 32 6.85 7.69 -2.14
CA TRP A 32 5.58 7.96 -2.83
C TRP A 32 5.04 6.68 -3.50
N PRO A 33 3.73 6.37 -3.40
CA PRO A 33 2.69 7.23 -2.82
C PRO A 33 2.42 7.00 -1.33
N ASP A 34 3.07 6.05 -0.64
CA ASP A 34 2.70 5.66 0.74
C ASP A 34 2.70 6.85 1.70
N ASP A 35 3.81 7.58 1.81
CA ASP A 35 3.91 8.75 2.71
C ASP A 35 2.78 9.76 2.46
N ARG A 36 2.49 9.99 1.18
CA ARG A 36 1.44 10.91 0.75
C ARG A 36 0.03 10.41 1.08
N LEU A 37 -0.19 9.11 1.01
CA LEU A 37 -1.47 8.49 1.34
C LEU A 37 -1.80 8.61 2.82
N HIS A 38 -0.80 8.60 3.71
CA HIS A 38 -1.00 8.81 5.15
C HIS A 38 -1.48 10.24 5.44
N GLU A 39 -0.98 11.25 4.71
CA GLU A 39 -1.46 12.64 4.80
C GLU A 39 -2.92 12.78 4.34
N LEU A 40 -3.34 11.99 3.35
CA LEU A 40 -4.68 11.97 2.78
C LEU A 40 -5.67 11.03 3.50
N GLY A 41 -5.23 10.35 4.57
CA GLY A 41 -6.05 9.43 5.37
C GLY A 41 -7.19 10.11 6.16
N VAL A 42 -7.22 11.45 6.19
CA VAL A 42 -8.21 12.27 6.89
C VAL A 42 -9.58 12.20 6.21
N PRO A 43 -10.70 12.11 6.97
CA PRO A 43 -12.03 12.01 6.40
C PRO A 43 -12.37 13.11 5.37
N GLY A 44 -12.80 12.69 4.18
CA GLY A 44 -13.48 13.56 3.22
C GLY A 44 -12.67 14.07 2.02
N ARG A 45 -11.37 13.73 1.90
CA ARG A 45 -10.52 14.21 0.77
C ARG A 45 -9.64 13.17 0.07
N GLY A 46 -9.63 11.90 0.50
CA GLY A 46 -8.57 10.96 0.11
C GLY A 46 -8.53 10.53 -1.36
N LEU A 47 -9.58 9.85 -1.84
CA LEU A 47 -9.46 9.04 -3.07
C LEU A 47 -9.40 9.87 -4.37
N GLN A 48 -10.20 10.93 -4.47
CA GLN A 48 -10.25 11.74 -5.70
C GLN A 48 -8.96 12.56 -5.88
N ALA A 49 -8.52 13.25 -4.82
CA ALA A 49 -7.28 14.01 -4.85
C ALA A 49 -6.08 13.11 -5.16
N LEU A 50 -6.06 11.89 -4.60
CA LEU A 50 -5.05 10.90 -4.94
C LEU A 50 -5.08 10.49 -6.41
N THR A 51 -6.26 10.31 -6.99
CA THR A 51 -6.38 9.86 -8.39
C THR A 51 -5.85 10.92 -9.35
N GLU A 52 -6.16 12.19 -9.08
CA GLU A 52 -5.65 13.34 -9.83
C GLU A 52 -4.12 13.44 -9.65
N GLU A 53 -3.63 13.41 -8.41
CA GLU A 53 -2.19 13.49 -8.12
C GLU A 53 -1.40 12.32 -8.72
N ALA A 54 -1.92 11.09 -8.64
CA ALA A 54 -1.28 9.92 -9.23
C ALA A 54 -1.22 10.02 -10.76
N SER A 55 -2.26 10.56 -11.39
CA SER A 55 -2.24 10.86 -12.83
C SER A 55 -1.12 11.85 -13.16
N ASP A 56 -1.03 12.96 -12.42
CA ASP A 56 -0.02 13.99 -12.66
C ASP A 56 1.41 13.46 -12.46
N GLN A 57 1.65 12.71 -11.37
CA GLN A 57 2.96 12.15 -11.05
C GLN A 57 3.40 11.09 -12.08
N LEU A 58 2.54 10.12 -12.39
CA LEU A 58 2.88 8.98 -13.25
C LEU A 58 2.87 9.32 -14.76
N THR A 59 2.35 10.49 -15.13
CA THR A 59 2.45 11.02 -16.51
C THR A 59 3.50 12.10 -16.66
N SER A 60 4.16 12.52 -15.58
CA SER A 60 5.19 13.56 -15.61
C SER A 60 6.45 13.14 -16.37
N ASP A 61 7.09 14.12 -17.02
CA ASP A 61 8.38 13.92 -17.69
C ASP A 61 9.47 13.43 -16.72
N ASP A 62 9.47 13.91 -15.47
CA ASP A 62 10.46 13.54 -14.47
C ASP A 62 10.32 12.07 -14.03
N PHE A 63 9.09 11.57 -13.84
CA PHE A 63 8.85 10.14 -13.60
C PHE A 63 9.36 9.30 -14.77
N TRP A 64 9.04 9.71 -16.01
CA TRP A 64 9.49 8.98 -17.20
C TRP A 64 11.00 9.10 -17.43
N ALA A 65 11.66 10.16 -16.96
CA ALA A 65 13.12 10.27 -16.96
C ALA A 65 13.76 9.23 -16.01
N LEU A 66 13.18 9.03 -14.81
CA LEU A 66 13.61 7.97 -13.90
C LEU A 66 13.42 6.57 -14.53
N VAL A 67 12.23 6.30 -15.09
CA VAL A 67 11.94 5.03 -15.79
C VAL A 67 12.92 4.83 -16.96
N HIS A 68 13.21 5.90 -17.72
CA HIS A 68 14.19 5.86 -18.79
C HIS A 68 15.56 5.43 -18.29
N ARG A 69 16.02 6.05 -17.20
CA ARG A 69 17.33 5.76 -16.61
C ARG A 69 17.41 4.33 -16.08
N LEU A 70 16.38 3.88 -15.38
CA LEU A 70 16.29 2.53 -14.84
C LEU A 70 16.22 1.47 -15.95
N THR A 71 15.51 1.71 -17.05
CA THR A 71 15.41 0.77 -18.19
C THR A 71 16.62 0.79 -19.14
N THR A 72 17.59 1.68 -18.94
CA THR A 72 18.78 1.74 -19.80
C THR A 72 19.71 0.56 -19.50
N GLY A 73 19.77 -0.40 -20.42
CA GLY A 73 20.58 -1.62 -20.28
C GLY A 73 20.01 -2.64 -19.28
N ARG A 74 18.76 -2.44 -18.82
CA ARG A 74 18.12 -3.29 -17.80
C ARG A 74 16.67 -3.59 -18.17
N ARG A 75 16.15 -4.61 -17.50
CA ARG A 75 14.72 -4.88 -17.40
C ARG A 75 14.23 -4.32 -16.07
N LEU A 76 13.25 -3.43 -16.12
CA LEU A 76 12.68 -2.79 -14.94
C LEU A 76 11.39 -3.51 -14.54
N VAL A 77 11.28 -3.83 -13.24
CA VAL A 77 10.01 -4.22 -12.63
C VAL A 77 9.60 -3.10 -11.68
N ILE A 78 8.39 -2.59 -11.85
CA ILE A 78 7.76 -1.62 -10.94
C ILE A 78 6.67 -2.37 -10.18
N THR A 79 6.70 -2.33 -8.85
CA THR A 79 5.75 -3.01 -7.96
C THR A 79 5.63 -2.28 -6.63
N SER A 80 4.82 -2.79 -5.71
CA SER A 80 4.67 -2.31 -4.35
C SER A 80 4.85 -3.47 -3.35
N ASP A 81 4.76 -3.19 -2.07
CA ASP A 81 4.71 -4.17 -0.99
C ASP A 81 3.26 -4.48 -0.57
N HIS A 82 2.38 -3.48 -0.66
CA HIS A 82 0.95 -3.62 -0.41
C HIS A 82 0.14 -2.62 -1.25
N GLY A 83 -1.18 -2.69 -1.12
CA GLY A 83 -2.09 -1.68 -1.61
C GLY A 83 -2.86 -0.99 -0.48
N TYR A 84 -3.98 -0.35 -0.82
CA TYR A 84 -4.78 0.44 0.10
C TYR A 84 -6.28 0.13 -0.01
N ALA A 85 -6.95 0.18 1.12
CA ALA A 85 -8.40 0.18 1.21
C ALA A 85 -8.95 1.61 1.18
N ALA A 86 -9.84 1.90 0.24
CA ALA A 86 -10.74 3.05 0.28
C ALA A 86 -11.86 2.81 1.32
N SER A 87 -11.47 2.67 2.60
CA SER A 87 -12.34 2.28 3.71
C SER A 87 -13.51 3.22 3.94
N GLY A 88 -13.43 4.49 3.51
CA GLY A 88 -14.56 5.42 3.51
C GLY A 88 -15.76 4.90 2.71
N LEU A 89 -15.50 4.14 1.64
CA LEU A 89 -16.49 3.54 0.74
C LEU A 89 -16.95 2.14 1.17
N PHE A 90 -16.45 1.62 2.29
CA PHE A 90 -16.89 0.33 2.81
C PHE A 90 -18.24 0.48 3.53
N PRO A 91 -19.10 -0.54 3.49
CA PRO A 91 -20.32 -0.55 4.30
C PRO A 91 -19.97 -0.68 5.79
N ASP A 92 -20.74 0.00 6.63
CA ASP A 92 -20.70 -0.26 8.07
C ASP A 92 -21.12 -1.71 8.35
N THR A 93 -20.41 -2.35 9.28
CA THR A 93 -20.77 -3.69 9.76
C THR A 93 -22.13 -3.60 10.47
N ALA A 94 -23.11 -4.38 10.00
CA ALA A 94 -24.49 -4.30 10.47
C ALA A 94 -24.72 -5.03 11.80
N ASP A 95 -24.05 -6.16 12.01
CA ASP A 95 -24.19 -6.96 13.24
C ASP A 95 -23.48 -6.26 14.40
N GLU A 96 -24.21 -6.06 15.52
CA GLU A 96 -23.69 -5.35 16.69
C GLU A 96 -22.58 -6.11 17.40
N ASN A 97 -22.63 -7.44 17.45
CA ASN A 97 -21.61 -8.26 18.10
C ASN A 97 -20.32 -8.27 17.29
N GLN A 98 -20.42 -8.38 15.96
CA GLN A 98 -19.29 -8.21 15.05
C GLN A 98 -18.69 -6.81 15.20
N THR A 99 -19.53 -5.79 15.27
CA THR A 99 -19.08 -4.40 15.45
C THR A 99 -18.34 -4.19 16.78
N LYS A 100 -18.87 -4.73 17.89
CA LYS A 100 -18.22 -4.65 19.20
C LYS A 100 -16.87 -5.34 19.19
N HIS A 101 -16.78 -6.52 18.59
CA HIS A 101 -15.52 -7.25 18.43
C HIS A 101 -14.49 -6.50 17.60
N LEU A 102 -14.89 -6.05 16.40
CA LEU A 102 -13.99 -5.33 15.51
C LEU A 102 -13.44 -4.05 16.18
N LYS A 103 -14.30 -3.32 16.91
CA LYS A 103 -13.89 -2.17 17.72
C LYS A 103 -12.92 -2.53 18.84
N ALA A 104 -13.23 -3.57 19.61
CA ALA A 104 -12.42 -3.98 20.75
C ALA A 104 -11.02 -4.42 20.31
N ARG A 105 -10.94 -5.17 19.21
CA ARG A 105 -9.71 -5.74 18.70
C ARG A 105 -8.89 -4.77 17.88
N PHE A 106 -9.51 -4.07 16.94
CA PHE A 106 -8.80 -3.26 15.93
C PHE A 106 -8.90 -1.76 16.15
N LYS A 107 -9.69 -1.29 17.12
CA LYS A 107 -9.92 0.16 17.38
C LYS A 107 -10.45 0.87 16.12
N SER A 108 -9.65 1.72 15.48
CA SER A 108 -9.94 2.33 14.16
C SER A 108 -9.01 1.83 13.06
N GLY A 109 -8.16 0.85 13.35
CA GLY A 109 -7.25 0.20 12.40
C GLY A 109 -7.81 -1.08 11.82
N ARG A 110 -6.96 -1.83 11.12
CA ARG A 110 -7.33 -3.08 10.44
C ARG A 110 -6.44 -4.28 10.78
N CYS A 111 -5.38 -4.03 11.57
CA CYS A 111 -4.47 -5.03 12.10
C CYS A 111 -4.39 -4.91 13.63
N ALA A 112 -4.14 -6.02 14.32
CA ALA A 112 -3.80 -6.05 15.74
C ALA A 112 -2.75 -7.14 16.01
N ALA A 113 -1.73 -6.81 16.82
CA ALA A 113 -0.71 -7.76 17.23
C ALA A 113 -1.19 -8.66 18.38
N ASP A 114 -0.58 -9.83 18.49
CA ASP A 114 -0.75 -10.81 19.58
C ASP A 114 -2.21 -11.07 19.97
N PRO A 115 -3.07 -11.45 19.00
CA PRO A 115 -4.43 -11.81 19.32
C PRO A 115 -4.49 -13.05 20.23
N GLU A 116 -5.41 -13.02 21.19
CA GLU A 116 -5.71 -14.18 22.03
C GLU A 116 -6.20 -15.36 21.18
N GLU A 117 -7.41 -15.23 20.62
CA GLU A 117 -8.09 -16.28 19.86
C GLU A 117 -8.67 -15.80 18.52
N PRO A 118 -8.83 -16.68 17.52
CA PRO A 118 -9.60 -16.42 16.31
C PRO A 118 -11.05 -16.08 16.64
N SER A 119 -11.70 -15.32 15.75
CA SER A 119 -13.11 -15.00 15.94
C SER A 119 -14.04 -16.17 15.57
N PRO A 120 -15.22 -16.28 16.20
CA PRO A 120 -16.12 -17.43 16.02
C PRO A 120 -17.02 -17.33 14.77
N TRP A 121 -16.92 -16.26 13.97
CA TRP A 121 -17.85 -16.02 12.87
C TRP A 121 -17.56 -16.90 11.64
N VAL A 122 -18.64 -17.41 11.05
CA VAL A 122 -18.64 -18.10 9.76
C VAL A 122 -19.69 -17.42 8.86
N PRO A 123 -19.31 -16.77 7.75
CA PRO A 123 -17.93 -16.58 7.26
C PRO A 123 -17.09 -15.68 8.18
N PRO A 124 -15.76 -15.83 8.19
CA PRO A 124 -14.87 -15.05 9.05
C PRO A 124 -14.94 -13.55 8.74
N ILE A 125 -14.77 -12.73 9.78
CA ILE A 125 -14.70 -11.26 9.66
C ILE A 125 -13.30 -10.71 9.93
N ASP A 126 -12.44 -11.53 10.52
CA ASP A 126 -11.01 -11.34 10.67
C ASP A 126 -10.30 -12.69 10.54
N LEU A 127 -8.98 -12.66 10.36
CA LEU A 127 -8.12 -13.83 10.34
C LEU A 127 -6.93 -13.60 11.26
N VAL A 128 -6.51 -14.65 11.97
CA VAL A 128 -5.25 -14.68 12.70
C VAL A 128 -4.23 -15.41 11.86
N LEU A 129 -3.09 -14.78 11.61
CA LEU A 129 -1.99 -15.32 10.83
C LEU A 129 -0.73 -15.33 11.70
N ASP A 130 -0.06 -16.48 11.71
CA ASP A 130 1.30 -16.61 12.22
C ASP A 130 2.27 -16.32 11.07
N THR A 131 3.06 -15.27 11.21
CA THR A 131 4.06 -14.85 10.22
C THR A 131 5.45 -14.88 10.83
N GLU A 132 6.50 -14.68 10.02
CA GLU A 132 7.86 -14.50 10.53
C GLU A 132 8.00 -13.27 11.47
N HIS A 133 7.04 -12.33 11.39
CA HIS A 133 6.99 -11.13 12.23
C HIS A 133 6.07 -11.30 13.45
N GLY A 134 5.60 -12.51 13.74
CA GLY A 134 4.75 -12.82 14.87
C GLY A 134 3.28 -12.98 14.51
N ARG A 135 2.47 -13.22 15.54
CA ARG A 135 1.04 -13.53 15.43
C ARG A 135 0.22 -12.26 15.32
N HIS A 136 -0.54 -12.13 14.24
CA HIS A 136 -1.31 -10.92 13.95
C HIS A 136 -2.74 -11.27 13.55
N ALA A 137 -3.68 -10.41 13.94
CA ALA A 137 -5.04 -10.44 13.45
C ALA A 137 -5.24 -9.37 12.37
N TYR A 138 -6.02 -9.70 11.34
CA TYR A 138 -6.34 -8.79 10.23
C TYR A 138 -7.83 -8.80 9.93
N VAL A 139 -8.41 -7.63 9.71
CA VAL A 139 -9.81 -7.49 9.26
C VAL A 139 -9.96 -8.07 7.85
N LEU A 140 -10.96 -8.92 7.65
CA LEU A 140 -11.22 -9.55 6.36
C LEU A 140 -12.21 -8.74 5.51
N GLY A 141 -11.83 -8.45 4.26
CA GLY A 141 -12.72 -7.85 3.28
C GLY A 141 -13.06 -6.38 3.53
N ARG A 142 -14.10 -5.91 2.83
CA ARG A 142 -14.53 -4.50 2.81
C ARG A 142 -15.44 -4.19 4.01
N ARG A 143 -14.86 -4.17 5.21
CA ARG A 143 -15.58 -3.89 6.47
C ARG A 143 -15.10 -2.59 7.10
N LYS A 144 -16.03 -1.79 7.59
CA LYS A 144 -15.77 -0.68 8.52
C LYS A 144 -16.77 -0.68 9.67
N TRP A 145 -16.54 0.17 10.66
CA TRP A 145 -17.45 0.40 11.76
C TRP A 145 -17.32 1.84 12.26
N LYS A 146 -18.38 2.34 12.90
CA LYS A 146 -18.39 3.69 13.48
C LYS A 146 -17.44 3.77 14.68
N SER A 147 -16.40 4.59 14.60
CA SER A 147 -15.52 4.91 15.73
C SER A 147 -15.73 6.35 16.20
N GLN A 148 -15.56 6.62 17.50
CA GLN A 148 -15.75 7.98 18.07
C GLN A 148 -14.79 9.00 17.46
N GLY A 149 -13.56 8.60 17.11
CA GLY A 149 -12.58 9.45 16.43
C GLY A 149 -12.71 9.50 14.90
N GLY A 150 -13.77 8.91 14.35
CA GLY A 150 -13.89 8.64 12.93
C GLY A 150 -13.11 7.37 12.51
N TYR A 151 -13.50 6.83 11.36
CA TYR A 151 -12.78 5.74 10.71
C TYR A 151 -12.02 6.33 9.51
N PRO A 152 -10.74 6.00 9.29
CA PRO A 152 -9.96 6.53 8.17
C PRO A 152 -10.68 6.34 6.83
N THR A 153 -10.59 7.31 5.92
CA THR A 153 -11.19 7.15 4.58
C THR A 153 -10.32 6.33 3.63
N LEU A 154 -9.03 6.24 3.94
CA LEU A 154 -8.01 5.50 3.22
C LEU A 154 -7.06 4.91 4.26
N THR A 155 -6.80 3.61 4.19
CA THR A 155 -5.95 2.90 5.15
C THR A 155 -5.51 1.55 4.58
N HIS A 156 -4.59 0.87 5.24
CA HIS A 156 -4.17 -0.50 4.91
C HIS A 156 -4.11 -1.35 6.19
N GLY A 157 -3.47 -2.51 6.11
CA GLY A 157 -3.29 -3.42 7.24
C GLY A 157 -4.46 -4.37 7.45
N GLY A 158 -5.42 -4.46 6.53
CA GLY A 158 -6.42 -5.52 6.47
C GLY A 158 -6.19 -6.46 5.28
N LEU A 159 -7.13 -7.40 5.10
CA LEU A 159 -7.12 -8.40 4.02
C LEU A 159 -8.27 -8.16 3.04
N SER A 160 -8.52 -6.91 2.63
CA SER A 160 -9.33 -6.67 1.44
C SER A 160 -8.48 -6.85 0.17
N LEU A 161 -9.14 -7.19 -0.95
CA LEU A 161 -8.44 -7.46 -2.22
C LEU A 161 -7.45 -6.35 -2.60
N LEU A 162 -7.83 -5.08 -2.44
CA LEU A 162 -6.99 -3.94 -2.82
C LEU A 162 -5.86 -3.65 -1.81
N GLU A 163 -5.91 -4.23 -0.61
CA GLU A 163 -4.80 -4.14 0.35
C GLU A 163 -3.72 -5.21 0.06
N VAL A 164 -4.13 -6.39 -0.42
CA VAL A 164 -3.23 -7.54 -0.62
C VAL A 164 -2.82 -7.76 -2.07
N ALA A 165 -3.51 -7.17 -3.03
CA ALA A 165 -3.13 -7.26 -4.44
C ALA A 165 -1.90 -6.40 -4.70
N VAL A 166 -0.80 -7.04 -5.09
CA VAL A 166 0.47 -6.41 -5.42
C VAL A 166 0.78 -6.66 -6.90
N PRO A 167 0.20 -5.85 -7.82
CA PRO A 167 0.53 -5.98 -9.23
C PRO A 167 1.97 -5.54 -9.49
N PHE A 168 2.51 -5.98 -10.62
CA PHE A 168 3.77 -5.47 -11.12
C PHE A 168 3.68 -5.18 -12.61
N ILE A 169 4.47 -4.20 -13.06
CA ILE A 169 4.65 -3.86 -14.46
C ILE A 169 6.09 -4.17 -14.81
N GLU A 170 6.30 -4.94 -15.88
CA GLU A 170 7.63 -5.22 -16.43
C GLU A 170 7.84 -4.36 -17.68
N LEU A 171 8.91 -3.58 -17.68
CA LEU A 171 9.32 -2.71 -18.79
C LEU A 171 10.71 -3.11 -19.26
N SER A 172 10.87 -3.22 -20.57
CA SER A 172 12.17 -3.42 -21.22
C SER A 172 12.25 -2.60 -22.50
N ARG A 173 13.47 -2.21 -22.87
CA ARG A 173 13.72 -1.52 -24.13
C ARG A 173 14.11 -2.52 -25.19
N THR A 174 13.24 -2.74 -26.15
CA THR A 174 13.57 -3.47 -27.37
C THR A 174 14.12 -2.50 -28.40
N GLY A 175 15.43 -2.26 -28.37
CA GLY A 175 16.14 -1.55 -29.44
C GLY A 175 16.01 -0.02 -29.42
N GLY A 176 17.12 0.63 -29.09
CA GLY A 176 17.40 2.02 -29.45
C GLY A 176 18.90 2.11 -29.64
N LYS A 177 19.34 2.42 -30.86
CA LYS A 177 20.70 2.91 -31.09
C LYS A 177 20.85 4.29 -30.46
#